data_AF-A0A7T2U936-F1
#
_entry.id   AF-A0A7T2U936-F1
#
_cell.length_a   1.000
_cell.length_b   1.000
_cell.length_c   1.000
_cell.angle_alpha   90.00
_cell.angle_beta   90.00
_cell.angle_gamma   90.00
#
_symmetry.space_group_name_H-M   'P 1'
#
loop_
_entity.id
_entity.type
_entity.pdbx_description
1 polymer ?
#
loop_
_entity_poly.entity_id
_entity_poly.type
_entity_poly.pdbx_seq_one_letter_code
_entity_poly.pdbx_strand_id
1 'polypeptide(L)'
;MNTRFVTQMDTTGELFVVSPKALPSYREFGVTEDIMVVLYSASRFRKRDRTKTGVLDEDDDKGQFSSDLEDALDISEKKLLLWSAYKSASRGINFLTRQHGVQRDFELFCLLNDPYYTQHTRLSSSGFSMEMFQSFAQVLRDENENWASMSKGDLLFEYSRNKWKRLRKEHFIDITRTVFQALGRGERRPETQMSTQHLYVSSEAARMVHLGLGHAPELRRRASPAQRAVLAAIARHNIDVSIFRSDGDRQMHHRESLKRAVALRRFTSQTPARFRSDAGARSLWDKLFDAMMFRDPLKYLGKLSAAGVPLDYCDGCFTEVPANADTYTVEFGAAGILERVITDAADGSDAYNWIGMVAPEGLISQLSSPTRDLLKESRGFKLVDKATKLVPQPWFVTEIMKGYIAELEFEEYVGNQFNVWPRKNALGGYPVEYLQVTEHPLYPDLYQLFDYYLVPRPNVLVAVDLKNWARSTDSLKKHQLQMGAQKKHQRLRELFPDKTIHALYVNLYGAHKFTVAKPPTGTIRFMSLYVPNTGTDMWMPNTNLRESILGN
;
A
#
# COMPACT_ATOMS: atom_id res chain seq x y z
N MET A 1 24.05 12.26 26.07
CA MET A 1 24.60 12.64 24.74
C MET A 1 24.61 14.16 24.68
N ASN A 2 25.79 14.78 24.75
CA ASN A 2 25.89 16.25 24.80
C ASN A 2 26.57 16.73 23.53
N THR A 3 25.85 17.52 22.75
CA THR A 3 26.37 18.22 21.57
C THR A 3 26.43 19.71 21.88
N ARG A 4 27.03 20.50 20.98
CA ARG A 4 27.06 21.97 21.09
C ARG A 4 25.67 22.61 21.19
N PHE A 5 24.62 21.90 20.78
CA PHE A 5 23.28 22.45 20.57
C PHE A 5 22.17 21.71 21.30
N VAL A 6 22.43 20.49 21.76
CA VAL A 6 21.48 19.65 22.51
C VAL A 6 22.22 19.05 23.70
N THR A 7 21.71 19.31 24.89
CA THR A 7 22.25 18.79 26.15
C THR A 7 21.23 17.82 26.75
N GLN A 8 21.66 16.60 27.05
CA GLN A 8 20.85 15.66 27.80
C GLN A 8 21.02 15.95 29.30
N MET A 9 19.91 16.25 29.98
CA MET A 9 19.93 16.68 31.38
C MET A 9 19.73 15.52 32.38
N ASP A 10 19.24 14.38 31.91
CA ASP A 10 19.09 13.17 32.74
C ASP A 10 20.03 12.03 32.31
N THR A 11 20.16 11.02 33.16
CA THR A 11 20.98 9.83 32.87
C THR A 11 20.21 8.77 32.07
N THR A 12 18.89 8.91 31.91
CA THR A 12 18.01 7.93 31.27
C THR A 12 17.79 8.18 29.77
N GLY A 13 18.15 9.36 29.26
CA GLY A 13 18.00 9.68 27.84
C GLY A 13 16.62 10.20 27.48
N GLU A 14 15.93 10.83 28.43
CA GLU A 14 14.54 11.22 28.28
C GLU A 14 14.29 12.72 28.53
N LEU A 15 15.30 13.50 28.94
CA LEU A 15 15.22 14.94 29.14
C LEU A 15 16.35 15.64 28.39
N PHE A 16 15.98 16.57 27.52
CA PHE A 16 16.92 17.32 26.69
C PHE A 16 16.62 18.81 26.76
N VAL A 17 17.67 19.61 26.70
CA VAL A 17 17.59 21.05 26.45
C VAL A 17 18.19 21.31 25.09
N VAL A 18 17.41 21.90 24.20
CA VAL A 18 17.80 22.26 22.84
C VAL A 18 18.01 23.77 22.80
N SER A 19 19.23 24.19 22.45
CA SER A 19 19.51 25.60 22.24
C SER A 19 18.78 26.06 20.97
N PRO A 20 18.09 27.22 20.98
CA PRO A 20 17.38 27.73 19.81
C PRO A 20 18.30 27.98 18.59
N LYS A 21 19.61 28.12 18.81
CA LYS A 21 20.64 28.18 17.75
C LYS A 21 20.73 26.91 16.89
N ALA A 22 20.15 25.80 17.35
CA ALA A 22 20.09 24.53 16.63
C ALA A 22 18.99 24.47 15.57
N LEU A 23 17.98 25.35 15.64
CA LEU A 23 16.77 25.26 14.83
C LEU A 23 16.86 26.16 13.58
N PRO A 24 16.63 25.63 12.36
CA PRO A 24 16.92 26.34 11.11
C PRO A 24 16.11 27.63 10.86
N SER A 25 14.99 27.84 11.55
CA SER A 25 13.98 28.84 11.20
C SER A 25 13.68 29.93 12.24
N TYR A 26 14.45 30.03 13.33
CA TYR A 26 14.15 30.96 14.44
C TYR A 26 14.62 32.42 14.24
N ARG A 27 15.20 32.78 13.09
CA ARG A 27 15.80 34.11 12.90
C ARG A 27 14.79 35.25 12.72
N GLU A 28 13.52 34.97 12.50
CA GLU A 28 12.50 36.00 12.18
C GLU A 28 11.52 36.32 13.33
N PHE A 29 11.48 35.56 14.42
CA PHE A 29 10.47 35.74 15.47
C PHE A 29 11.05 35.72 16.90
N GLY A 30 11.34 36.90 17.45
CA GLY A 30 11.40 37.14 18.91
C GLY A 30 12.56 36.54 19.71
N VAL A 31 12.42 36.63 21.05
CA VAL A 31 13.42 36.25 22.07
C VAL A 31 13.74 34.75 21.97
N THR A 32 15.03 34.43 21.91
CA THR A 32 15.53 33.05 21.83
C THR A 32 15.62 32.44 23.22
N GLU A 33 14.67 31.57 23.57
CA GLU A 33 14.66 30.80 24.81
C GLU A 33 15.06 29.34 24.56
N ASP A 34 15.64 28.70 25.58
CA ASP A 34 16.01 27.28 25.54
C ASP A 34 14.75 26.40 25.52
N ILE A 35 14.75 25.37 24.67
CA ILE A 35 13.61 24.47 24.50
C ILE A 35 13.84 23.20 25.30
N MET A 36 12.99 22.95 26.30
CA MET A 36 13.02 21.71 27.07
C MET A 36 12.17 20.63 26.39
N VAL A 37 12.80 19.51 26.03
CA VAL A 37 12.15 18.33 25.45
C VAL A 37 12.11 17.22 26.49
N VAL A 38 10.91 16.84 26.89
CA VAL A 38 10.66 15.72 27.81
C VAL A 38 10.07 14.57 27.01
N LEU A 39 10.81 13.48 26.88
CA LEU A 39 10.29 12.24 26.32
C LEU A 39 9.46 11.53 27.39
N TYR A 40 8.16 11.37 27.10
CA TYR A 40 7.24 10.67 28.00
C TYR A 40 7.30 9.16 27.81
N SER A 41 7.60 8.44 28.88
CA SER A 41 7.37 7.01 29.02
C SER A 41 6.52 6.75 30.27
N ALA A 42 5.50 5.90 30.16
CA ALA A 42 4.60 5.60 31.28
C ALA A 42 5.34 5.01 32.51
N SER A 43 6.50 4.40 32.29
CA SER A 43 7.39 3.83 33.31
C SER A 43 8.25 4.85 34.06
N ARG A 44 8.50 6.04 33.47
CA ARG A 44 9.34 7.10 34.05
C ARG A 44 8.61 7.85 35.16
N PHE A 45 7.34 8.14 34.93
CA PHE A 45 6.52 9.00 35.80
C PHE A 45 5.66 8.21 36.78
N ARG A 46 6.05 6.98 37.11
CA ARG A 46 5.52 6.25 38.26
C ARG A 46 6.48 6.43 39.41
N LYS A 47 6.00 6.87 40.58
CA LYS A 47 6.78 6.85 41.82
C LYS A 47 7.32 5.44 42.05
N ARG A 48 8.64 5.28 42.02
CA ARG A 48 9.30 4.02 42.38
C ARG A 48 9.60 4.06 43.86
N ASP A 49 8.95 3.18 44.63
CA ASP A 49 9.41 2.89 45.98
C ASP A 49 10.76 2.18 45.90
N ARG A 50 11.83 2.88 46.29
CA ARG A 50 13.20 2.36 46.26
C ARG A 50 13.43 1.21 47.25
N THR A 51 12.48 0.95 48.15
CA THR A 51 12.58 -0.10 49.18
C THR A 51 11.93 -1.42 48.77
N LYS A 52 11.17 -1.46 47.66
CA LYS A 52 10.50 -2.68 47.16
C LYS A 52 11.04 -3.11 45.80
N THR A 53 11.71 -4.25 45.76
CA THR A 53 12.09 -4.93 44.51
C THR A 53 10.92 -5.77 44.00
N GLY A 54 10.37 -5.43 42.82
CA GLY A 54 9.57 -6.35 42.01
C GLY A 54 8.04 -6.32 42.14
N VAL A 55 7.43 -5.35 42.85
CA VAL A 55 5.97 -5.21 42.87
C VAL A 55 5.59 -3.85 42.29
N LEU A 56 5.01 -3.88 41.08
CA LEU A 56 4.22 -2.77 40.54
C LEU A 56 2.86 -2.84 41.23
N ASP A 57 2.67 -2.14 42.35
CA ASP A 57 1.34 -1.95 42.91
C ASP A 57 0.53 -1.12 41.90
N GLU A 58 -0.49 -1.76 41.31
CA GLU A 58 -1.53 -1.10 40.50
C GLU A 58 -2.55 -0.45 41.45
N ASP A 59 -2.14 0.59 42.18
CA ASP A 59 -3.08 1.45 42.92
C ASP A 59 -3.40 2.71 42.10
N ASP A 60 -4.68 3.12 42.19
CA ASP A 60 -5.33 4.23 41.49
C ASP A 60 -4.43 5.44 41.16
N ASP A 61 -4.55 5.97 39.94
CA ASP A 61 -3.71 7.01 39.28
C ASP A 61 -3.52 8.36 40.03
N LYS A 62 -3.99 8.51 41.27
CA LYS A 62 -3.80 9.72 42.09
C LYS A 62 -2.40 9.76 42.71
N GLY A 63 -1.56 10.68 42.22
CA GLY A 63 -0.28 11.03 42.84
C GLY A 63 0.94 10.23 42.34
N GLN A 64 0.82 9.59 41.18
CA GLN A 64 1.88 8.78 40.58
C GLN A 64 3.00 9.59 39.90
N PHE A 65 2.75 10.83 39.48
CA PHE A 65 3.70 11.63 38.69
C PHE A 65 4.91 12.12 39.51
N SER A 66 6.07 12.23 38.87
CA SER A 66 7.28 12.79 39.49
C SER A 66 7.21 14.31 39.59
N SER A 67 7.95 14.90 40.53
CA SER A 67 8.14 16.36 40.62
C SER A 67 8.56 16.97 39.29
N ASP A 68 9.47 16.30 38.57
CA ASP A 68 9.99 16.78 37.29
C ASP A 68 8.89 16.91 36.22
N LEU A 69 7.87 16.05 36.27
CA LEU A 69 6.72 16.15 35.38
C LEU A 69 5.78 17.26 35.83
N GLU A 70 5.52 17.40 37.13
CA GLU A 70 4.70 18.49 37.65
C GLU A 70 5.31 19.85 37.30
N ASP A 71 6.62 20.01 37.43
CA ASP A 71 7.36 21.20 37.04
C ASP A 71 7.33 21.41 35.52
N ALA A 72 7.46 20.34 34.72
CA ALA A 72 7.33 20.40 33.27
C ALA A 72 5.93 20.91 32.83
N LEU A 73 4.90 20.59 33.60
CA LEU A 73 3.51 20.96 33.36
C LEU A 73 3.09 22.29 34.00
N ASP A 74 3.98 22.96 34.74
CA ASP A 74 3.74 24.32 35.24
C ASP A 74 3.94 25.33 34.11
N ILE A 75 2.85 25.92 33.63
CA ILE A 75 2.84 26.90 32.53
C ILE A 75 2.88 28.35 33.03
N SER A 76 3.21 28.58 34.30
CA SER A 76 3.32 29.93 34.89
C SER A 76 4.31 30.82 34.13
N GLU A 77 5.40 30.22 33.64
CA GLU A 77 6.51 30.94 33.00
C GLU A 77 6.86 30.38 31.61
N LYS A 78 6.10 29.41 31.10
CA LYS A 78 6.40 28.72 29.84
C LYS A 78 5.16 28.26 29.10
N LYS A 79 5.31 28.08 27.78
CA LYS A 79 4.32 27.40 26.94
C LYS A 79 4.64 25.91 26.84
N LEU A 80 3.61 25.08 26.90
CA LEU A 80 3.74 23.62 26.78
C LEU A 80 3.26 23.15 25.41
N LEU A 81 4.09 22.40 24.70
CA LEU A 81 3.70 21.68 23.49
C LEU A 81 3.69 20.17 23.80
N LEU A 82 2.54 19.52 23.65
CA LEU A 82 2.42 18.08 23.77
C LEU A 82 2.46 17.41 22.40
N TRP A 83 3.53 16.66 22.11
CA TRP A 83 3.63 15.84 20.91
C TRP A 83 3.47 14.35 21.27
N SER A 84 2.47 13.68 20.70
CA SER A 84 2.18 12.27 21.00
C SER A 84 1.73 11.48 19.77
N ALA A 85 2.04 10.18 19.74
CA ALA A 85 1.42 9.24 18.80
C ALA A 85 0.03 8.83 19.31
N TYR A 86 -0.95 8.68 18.40
CA TYR A 86 -2.39 8.43 18.66
C TYR A 86 -2.74 7.59 19.89
N LYS A 87 -2.06 6.46 20.09
CA LYS A 87 -2.38 5.48 21.14
C LYS A 87 -1.91 5.90 22.53
N SER A 88 -0.89 6.74 22.62
CA SER A 88 -0.40 7.28 23.90
C SER A 88 -1.26 8.46 24.36
N ALA A 89 -1.78 9.25 23.42
CA ALA A 89 -2.84 10.22 23.70
C ALA A 89 -4.14 9.56 24.22
N SER A 90 -4.44 8.33 23.77
CA SER A 90 -5.63 7.58 24.22
C SER A 90 -5.46 6.80 25.54
N ARG A 91 -4.22 6.41 25.91
CA ARG A 91 -3.92 5.47 27.03
C ARG A 91 -3.54 6.09 28.38
N GLY A 92 -3.87 7.35 28.63
CA GLY A 92 -3.94 7.84 30.02
C GLY A 92 -2.85 8.84 30.38
N ILE A 93 -2.86 9.99 29.72
CA ILE A 93 -2.21 11.15 30.30
C ILE A 93 -3.25 12.26 30.51
N ASN A 94 -3.84 12.25 31.70
CA ASN A 94 -4.59 13.39 32.23
C ASN A 94 -3.57 14.45 32.68
N PHE A 95 -2.81 15.02 31.74
CA PHE A 95 -1.95 16.16 32.07
C PHE A 95 -2.84 17.33 32.44
N LEU A 96 -2.81 17.71 33.71
CA LEU A 96 -3.38 18.97 34.19
C LEU A 96 -2.19 19.90 34.39
N THR A 97 -2.13 20.97 33.61
CA THR A 97 -1.12 22.00 33.82
C THR A 97 -1.47 22.82 35.05
N ARG A 98 -0.46 23.43 35.67
CA ARG A 98 -0.69 24.45 36.71
C ARG A 98 -0.26 25.80 36.16
N GLN A 99 -1.06 26.84 36.39
CA GLN A 99 -0.66 28.23 36.17
C GLN A 99 -0.83 28.96 37.50
N HIS A 100 0.28 29.40 38.09
CA HIS A 100 0.38 30.00 39.41
C HIS A 100 -0.34 29.16 40.49
N GLY A 101 -0.09 27.85 40.49
CA GLY A 101 -0.71 26.91 41.43
C GLY A 101 -2.17 26.54 41.13
N VAL A 102 -2.83 27.21 40.18
CA VAL A 102 -4.20 26.88 39.75
C VAL A 102 -4.15 25.84 38.64
N GLN A 103 -4.87 24.74 38.79
CA GLN A 103 -5.00 23.76 37.71
C GLN A 103 -5.71 24.40 36.52
N ARG A 104 -5.04 24.38 35.37
CA ARG A 104 -5.61 24.75 34.08
C ARG A 104 -5.57 23.57 33.12
N ASP A 105 -6.57 23.54 32.27
CA ASP A 105 -6.52 22.69 31.09
C ASP A 105 -5.48 23.25 30.12
N PHE A 106 -4.84 22.39 29.35
CA PHE A 106 -3.77 22.78 28.43
C PHE A 106 -4.32 23.58 27.23
N GLU A 107 -3.55 24.51 26.68
CA GLU A 107 -3.73 24.92 25.27
C GLU A 107 -3.15 23.79 24.39
N LEU A 108 -4.01 22.88 23.92
CA LEU A 108 -3.53 21.70 23.18
C LEU A 108 -3.18 22.08 21.74
N PHE A 109 -1.89 22.04 21.40
CA PHE A 109 -1.46 21.77 20.03
C PHE A 109 -1.31 20.25 19.87
N CYS A 110 -2.40 19.57 19.51
CA CYS A 110 -2.36 18.14 19.22
C CYS A 110 -1.99 17.92 17.75
N LEU A 111 -0.74 17.53 17.49
CA LEU A 111 -0.38 16.93 16.22
C LEU A 111 -0.80 15.46 16.24
N LEU A 112 -2.02 15.21 15.77
CA LEU A 112 -2.46 13.87 15.43
C LEU A 112 -1.66 13.45 14.18
N ASN A 113 -0.55 12.73 14.40
CA ASN A 113 0.31 12.22 13.33
C ASN A 113 -0.47 11.34 12.33
N ASP A 114 0.15 10.85 11.27
CA ASP A 114 -0.46 9.88 10.37
C ASP A 114 -0.68 8.52 11.10
N PRO A 115 -1.82 7.81 10.92
CA PRO A 115 -2.10 6.53 11.56
C PRO A 115 -1.24 5.37 11.02
N TYR A 116 0.07 5.45 11.13
CA TYR A 116 0.93 4.27 11.01
C TYR A 116 0.64 3.23 12.12
N TYR A 117 -0.12 3.58 13.18
CA TYR A 117 -0.23 2.80 14.41
C TYR A 117 -1.68 2.62 14.93
N THR A 118 -2.37 1.56 14.51
CA THR A 118 -3.59 1.01 15.12
C THR A 118 -3.29 -0.31 15.83
N GLN A 119 -4.21 -0.83 16.64
CA GLN A 119 -4.09 -2.20 17.17
C GLN A 119 -4.04 -3.25 16.05
N HIS A 120 -4.58 -2.91 14.88
CA HIS A 120 -4.54 -3.71 13.67
C HIS A 120 -3.25 -3.50 12.86
N THR A 121 -2.40 -2.49 13.13
CA THR A 121 -1.09 -2.25 12.48
C THR A 121 0.13 -2.31 13.41
N ARG A 122 -0.05 -2.51 14.73
CA ARG A 122 1.07 -2.82 15.63
C ARG A 122 1.68 -4.19 15.29
N LEU A 123 2.83 -4.15 14.64
CA LEU A 123 3.90 -5.11 14.83
C LEU A 123 4.92 -4.44 15.76
N SER A 124 4.67 -4.43 17.07
CA SER A 124 5.72 -4.07 18.05
C SER A 124 6.87 -5.09 18.06
N SER A 125 6.66 -6.21 17.39
CA SER A 125 7.61 -7.25 17.04
C SER A 125 7.27 -7.72 15.63
N SER A 126 8.25 -8.15 14.85
CA SER A 126 8.01 -8.91 13.62
C SER A 126 7.24 -10.20 13.94
N GLY A 127 5.91 -10.20 13.79
CA GLY A 127 5.09 -11.40 13.92
C GLY A 127 3.67 -11.12 14.43
N PHE A 128 2.70 -11.79 13.77
CA PHE A 128 1.37 -12.16 14.25
C PHE A 128 0.86 -11.54 15.58
N SER A 129 -0.20 -10.72 15.53
CA SER A 129 -0.99 -10.34 16.73
C SER A 129 -2.15 -11.29 16.93
N MET A 130 -2.34 -11.77 18.16
CA MET A 130 -3.46 -12.65 18.52
C MET A 130 -4.79 -11.90 18.46
N GLU A 131 -4.82 -10.63 18.88
CA GLU A 131 -5.99 -9.76 18.85
C GLU A 131 -6.45 -9.50 17.41
N MET A 132 -5.49 -9.26 16.50
CA MET A 132 -5.74 -9.13 15.07
C MET A 132 -6.28 -10.44 14.48
N PHE A 133 -5.71 -11.59 14.87
CA PHE A 133 -6.17 -12.89 14.42
C PHE A 133 -7.58 -13.23 14.93
N GLN A 134 -7.89 -12.91 16.18
CA GLN A 134 -9.22 -13.09 16.75
C GLN A 134 -10.25 -12.21 16.06
N SER A 135 -9.95 -10.92 15.87
CA SER A 135 -10.81 -9.99 15.12
C SER A 135 -11.05 -10.51 13.70
N PHE A 136 -9.99 -11.00 13.05
CA PHE A 136 -10.09 -11.57 11.71
C PHE A 136 -10.98 -12.80 11.67
N ALA A 137 -10.81 -13.73 12.61
CA ALA A 137 -11.60 -14.95 12.69
C ALA A 137 -13.09 -14.63 12.93
N GLN A 138 -13.39 -13.61 13.73
CA GLN A 138 -14.77 -13.12 13.95
C GLN A 138 -15.37 -12.56 12.66
N VAL A 139 -14.69 -11.62 12.01
CA VAL A 139 -15.15 -11.06 10.72
C VAL A 139 -15.33 -12.15 9.68
N LEU A 140 -14.36 -13.06 9.57
CA LEU A 140 -14.41 -14.15 8.59
C LEU A 140 -15.57 -15.12 8.88
N ARG A 141 -15.87 -15.41 10.16
CA ARG A 141 -17.04 -16.21 10.54
C ARG A 141 -18.34 -15.51 10.18
N ASP A 142 -18.43 -14.21 10.41
CA ASP A 142 -19.66 -13.44 10.24
C ASP A 142 -19.95 -13.15 8.74
N GLU A 143 -18.90 -13.07 7.90
CA GLU A 143 -19.02 -12.80 6.46
C GLU A 143 -19.05 -14.06 5.56
N ASN A 144 -18.55 -15.20 6.02
CA ASN A 144 -18.38 -16.39 5.20
C ASN A 144 -19.31 -17.52 5.63
N GLU A 145 -20.35 -17.77 4.83
CA GLU A 145 -21.32 -18.87 5.03
C GLU A 145 -20.64 -20.25 5.13
N ASN A 146 -19.47 -20.42 4.49
CA ASN A 146 -18.71 -21.68 4.49
C ASN A 146 -17.68 -21.77 5.62
N TRP A 147 -17.67 -20.84 6.59
CA TRP A 147 -16.75 -20.85 7.73
C TRP A 147 -16.67 -22.21 8.44
N ALA A 148 -17.82 -22.87 8.64
CA ALA A 148 -17.90 -24.15 9.34
C ALA A 148 -17.15 -25.29 8.63
N SER A 149 -16.90 -25.15 7.32
CA SER A 149 -16.16 -26.13 6.51
C SER A 149 -14.67 -25.81 6.36
N MET A 150 -14.21 -24.65 6.83
CA MET A 150 -12.82 -24.24 6.68
C MET A 150 -11.89 -25.06 7.57
N SER A 151 -10.81 -25.59 6.98
CA SER A 151 -9.74 -26.21 7.76
C SER A 151 -8.90 -25.16 8.49
N LYS A 152 -8.10 -25.59 9.47
CA LYS A 152 -7.08 -24.73 10.12
C LYS A 152 -6.09 -24.15 9.10
N GLY A 153 -5.76 -24.93 8.07
CA GLY A 153 -4.89 -24.49 6.98
C GLY A 153 -5.53 -23.35 6.19
N ASP A 154 -6.82 -23.45 5.88
CA ASP A 154 -7.57 -22.43 5.15
C ASP A 154 -7.70 -21.14 5.97
N LEU A 155 -7.91 -21.24 7.28
CA LEU A 155 -7.98 -20.08 8.17
C LEU A 155 -6.66 -19.31 8.23
N LEU A 156 -5.54 -20.01 8.48
CA LEU A 156 -4.22 -19.38 8.52
C LEU A 156 -3.83 -18.78 7.16
N PHE A 157 -4.23 -19.46 6.08
CA PHE A 157 -4.07 -18.98 4.73
C PHE A 157 -4.83 -17.67 4.49
N GLU A 158 -6.13 -17.63 4.85
CA GLU A 158 -6.98 -16.46 4.72
C GLU A 158 -6.45 -15.31 5.57
N TYR A 159 -6.01 -15.56 6.81
CA TYR A 159 -5.41 -14.55 7.67
C TYR A 159 -4.13 -13.97 7.08
N SER A 160 -3.20 -14.82 6.62
CA SER A 160 -1.91 -14.34 6.12
C SER A 160 -2.02 -13.36 4.95
N ARG A 161 -3.09 -13.45 4.13
CA ARG A 161 -3.21 -12.72 2.87
C ARG A 161 -4.37 -11.74 2.79
N ASN A 162 -5.48 -12.05 3.44
CA ASN A 162 -6.70 -11.24 3.37
C ASN A 162 -6.97 -10.46 4.66
N LYS A 163 -6.12 -10.58 5.69
CA LYS A 163 -6.31 -9.87 6.97
C LYS A 163 -6.60 -8.39 6.79
N TRP A 164 -5.84 -7.70 5.94
CA TRP A 164 -6.04 -6.27 5.73
C TRP A 164 -7.32 -5.97 4.99
N LYS A 165 -7.62 -6.73 3.93
CA LYS A 165 -8.84 -6.55 3.17
C LYS A 165 -10.08 -6.67 4.07
N ARG A 166 -10.09 -7.67 4.96
CA ARG A 166 -11.21 -7.96 5.86
C ARG A 166 -11.27 -7.03 7.06
N LEU A 167 -10.12 -6.75 7.70
CA LEU A 167 -10.03 -5.88 8.88
C LEU A 167 -10.06 -4.38 8.56
N ARG A 168 -10.25 -3.98 7.29
CA ARG A 168 -10.24 -2.58 6.88
C ARG A 168 -11.34 -1.77 7.55
N LYS A 169 -12.54 -2.35 7.63
CA LYS A 169 -13.69 -1.72 8.32
C LYS A 169 -13.34 -1.46 9.78
N GLU A 170 -12.85 -2.47 10.49
CA GLU A 170 -12.45 -2.40 11.90
C GLU A 170 -11.32 -1.39 12.09
N HIS A 171 -10.37 -1.34 11.15
CA HIS A 171 -9.28 -0.37 11.15
C HIS A 171 -9.79 1.07 11.04
N PHE A 172 -10.68 1.39 10.10
CA PHE A 172 -11.24 2.74 9.96
C PHE A 172 -12.09 3.14 11.18
N ILE A 173 -12.87 2.22 11.73
CA ILE A 173 -13.65 2.46 12.96
C ILE A 173 -12.71 2.70 14.15
N ASP A 174 -11.63 1.94 14.30
CA ASP A 174 -10.67 2.10 15.40
C ASP A 174 -9.97 3.47 15.36
N ILE A 175 -9.57 3.91 14.17
CA ILE A 175 -8.98 5.24 13.96
C ILE A 175 -10.00 6.33 14.28
N THR A 176 -11.22 6.22 13.75
CA THR A 176 -12.31 7.16 14.02
C THR A 176 -12.56 7.29 15.50
N ARG A 177 -12.68 6.14 16.20
CA ARG A 177 -12.85 6.09 17.65
C ARG A 177 -11.68 6.75 18.38
N THR A 178 -10.45 6.52 17.96
CA THR A 178 -9.26 7.10 18.59
C THR A 178 -9.24 8.61 18.44
N VAL A 179 -9.55 9.14 17.24
CA VAL A 179 -9.70 10.59 17.01
C VAL A 179 -10.81 11.16 17.89
N PHE A 180 -11.99 10.54 17.91
CA PHE A 180 -13.11 10.99 18.73
C PHE A 180 -12.77 11.00 20.22
N GLN A 181 -12.12 9.95 20.71
CA GLN A 181 -11.67 9.87 22.10
C GLN A 181 -10.68 10.98 22.43
N ALA A 182 -9.73 11.30 21.55
CA ALA A 182 -8.78 12.39 21.75
C ALA A 182 -9.50 13.74 21.84
N LEU A 183 -10.43 14.02 20.91
CA LEU A 183 -11.22 15.24 20.89
C LEU A 183 -12.09 15.40 22.16
N GLY A 184 -12.71 14.31 22.61
CA GLY A 184 -13.57 14.32 23.80
C GLY A 184 -12.82 14.46 25.13
N ARG A 185 -11.48 14.52 25.15
CA ARG A 185 -10.73 14.75 26.40
C ARG A 185 -10.79 16.20 26.85
N GLY A 186 -10.74 17.16 25.92
CA GLY A 186 -10.76 18.58 26.23
C GLY A 186 -12.09 19.09 26.79
N GLU A 187 -13.16 18.31 26.69
CA GLU A 187 -14.52 18.71 27.07
C GLU A 187 -14.92 18.25 28.49
N ARG A 188 -13.99 17.65 29.25
CA ARG A 188 -14.29 16.97 30.52
C ARG A 188 -14.41 17.89 31.74
N ARG A 189 -14.19 19.20 31.61
CA ARG A 189 -14.31 20.17 32.72
C ARG A 189 -15.40 21.22 32.46
N PRO A 190 -16.58 21.09 33.09
CA PRO A 190 -17.70 22.02 32.89
C PRO A 190 -17.58 23.36 33.64
N GLU A 191 -16.62 23.51 34.56
CA GLU A 191 -16.55 24.64 35.50
C GLU A 191 -15.73 25.84 35.01
N THR A 192 -14.99 25.71 33.91
CA THR A 192 -14.20 26.78 33.29
C THR A 192 -14.62 26.95 31.84
N GLN A 193 -14.81 28.20 31.40
CA GLN A 193 -14.98 28.50 29.98
C GLN A 193 -13.79 27.92 29.22
N MET A 194 -14.04 26.93 28.37
CA MET A 194 -13.00 26.24 27.62
C MET A 194 -12.33 27.24 26.67
N SER A 195 -11.00 27.37 26.74
CA SER A 195 -10.25 28.21 25.80
C SER A 195 -10.37 27.68 24.37
N THR A 196 -10.11 28.53 23.38
CA THR A 196 -10.11 28.13 21.96
C THR A 196 -9.11 27.00 21.74
N GLN A 197 -9.59 25.87 21.22
CA GLN A 197 -8.75 24.72 20.86
C GLN A 197 -8.42 24.75 19.36
N HIS A 198 -7.14 24.61 19.02
CA HIS A 198 -6.67 24.49 17.64
C HIS A 198 -6.37 23.02 17.31
N LEU A 199 -7.16 22.43 16.42
CA LEU A 199 -7.08 21.02 16.07
C LEU A 199 -6.58 20.85 14.64
N TYR A 200 -5.46 20.15 14.48
CA TYR A 200 -4.88 19.85 13.17
C TYR A 200 -5.03 18.35 12.91
N VAL A 201 -5.77 18.01 11.85
CA VAL A 201 -5.99 16.64 11.42
C VAL A 201 -5.32 16.49 10.05
N SER A 202 -4.45 15.49 9.89
CA SER A 202 -3.86 15.21 8.58
C SER A 202 -4.95 14.82 7.57
N SER A 203 -4.73 15.09 6.29
CA SER A 203 -5.69 14.72 5.24
C SER A 203 -5.98 13.21 5.23
N GLU A 204 -4.97 12.39 5.54
CA GLU A 204 -5.13 10.94 5.62
C GLU A 204 -5.97 10.51 6.83
N ALA A 205 -5.74 11.10 8.01
CA ALA A 205 -6.57 10.83 9.18
C ALA A 205 -8.01 11.32 8.97
N ALA A 206 -8.21 12.49 8.33
CA ALA A 206 -9.52 13.01 7.96
C ALA A 206 -10.27 12.05 7.03
N ARG A 207 -9.58 11.51 6.02
CA ARG A 207 -10.08 10.48 5.11
C ARG A 207 -10.48 9.21 5.86
N MET A 208 -9.64 8.70 6.75
CA MET A 208 -9.95 7.49 7.53
C MET A 208 -11.11 7.70 8.51
N VAL A 209 -11.21 8.88 9.13
CA VAL A 209 -12.37 9.27 9.96
C VAL A 209 -13.65 9.29 9.11
N HIS A 210 -13.58 9.87 7.92
CA HIS A 210 -14.71 9.90 6.99
C HIS A 210 -15.17 8.48 6.61
N LEU A 211 -14.24 7.61 6.22
CA LEU A 211 -14.53 6.20 5.88
C LEU A 211 -15.10 5.44 7.10
N GLY A 212 -14.52 5.63 8.28
CA GLY A 212 -15.02 4.96 9.50
C GLY A 212 -16.43 5.40 9.88
N LEU A 213 -16.80 6.67 9.64
CA LEU A 213 -18.17 7.14 9.82
C LEU A 213 -19.17 6.58 8.81
N GLY A 214 -18.71 6.19 7.62
CA GLY A 214 -19.51 5.43 6.67
C GLY A 214 -19.91 4.05 7.23
N HIS A 215 -19.04 3.44 8.03
CA HIS A 215 -19.30 2.15 8.67
C HIS A 215 -19.97 2.23 10.05
N ALA A 216 -19.83 3.36 10.75
CA ALA A 216 -20.34 3.60 12.09
C ALA A 216 -21.07 4.97 12.19
N PRO A 217 -22.19 5.16 11.47
CA PRO A 217 -22.88 6.45 11.39
C PRO A 217 -23.45 6.93 12.73
N GLU A 218 -23.67 6.03 13.69
CA GLU A 218 -24.10 6.35 15.05
C GLU A 218 -23.09 7.21 15.82
N LEU A 219 -21.79 7.11 15.49
CA LEU A 219 -20.75 7.96 16.10
C LEU A 219 -21.00 9.44 15.79
N ARG A 220 -21.48 9.75 14.58
CA ARG A 220 -21.83 11.14 14.20
C ARG A 220 -22.96 11.69 15.06
N ARG A 221 -23.95 10.87 15.42
CA ARG A 221 -25.10 11.29 16.26
C ARG A 221 -24.68 11.54 17.71
N ARG A 222 -23.71 10.76 18.19
CA ARG A 222 -23.17 10.87 19.57
C ARG A 222 -22.00 11.84 19.68
N ALA A 223 -21.64 12.51 18.59
CA ALA A 223 -20.48 13.38 18.54
C ALA A 223 -20.64 14.56 19.50
N SER A 224 -19.60 14.83 20.29
CA SER A 224 -19.52 16.00 21.16
C SER A 224 -19.29 17.30 20.37
N PRO A 225 -19.39 18.50 21.00
CA PRO A 225 -19.17 19.77 20.31
C PRO A 225 -17.87 19.87 19.49
N ALA A 226 -16.72 19.52 20.08
CA ALA A 226 -15.42 19.54 19.41
C ALA A 226 -15.35 18.52 18.27
N GLN A 227 -15.92 17.32 18.49
CA GLN A 227 -16.04 16.31 17.44
C GLN A 227 -16.89 16.83 16.28
N ARG A 228 -18.06 17.44 16.54
CA ARG A 228 -18.91 18.04 15.49
C ARG A 228 -18.20 19.14 14.71
N ALA A 229 -17.40 19.98 15.36
CA ALA A 229 -16.61 20.99 14.68
C ALA A 229 -15.58 20.37 13.72
N VAL A 230 -14.86 19.33 14.15
CA VAL A 230 -13.94 18.58 13.29
C VAL A 230 -14.68 17.89 12.14
N LEU A 231 -15.84 17.27 12.39
CA LEU A 231 -16.65 16.65 11.33
C LEU A 231 -17.13 17.66 10.29
N ALA A 232 -17.50 18.87 10.71
CA ALA A 232 -17.86 19.95 9.79
C ALA A 232 -16.66 20.41 8.95
N ALA A 233 -15.46 20.49 9.54
CA ALA A 233 -14.24 20.80 8.82
C ALA A 233 -13.86 19.70 7.81
N ILE A 234 -13.98 18.42 8.19
CA ILE A 234 -13.77 17.28 7.28
C ILE A 234 -14.79 17.30 6.15
N ALA A 235 -16.07 17.57 6.43
CA ALA A 235 -17.10 17.66 5.40
C ALA A 235 -16.81 18.78 4.40
N ARG A 236 -16.37 19.96 4.87
CA ARG A 236 -15.94 21.05 3.98
C ARG A 236 -14.74 20.65 3.14
N HIS A 237 -13.71 20.07 3.76
CA HIS A 237 -12.55 19.56 3.04
C HIS A 237 -12.94 18.58 1.94
N ASN A 238 -13.82 17.62 2.23
CA ASN A 238 -14.31 16.63 1.26
C ASN A 238 -15.06 17.27 0.07
N ILE A 239 -15.74 18.39 0.29
CA ILE A 239 -16.37 19.17 -0.79
C ILE A 239 -15.27 19.86 -1.63
N ASP A 240 -14.27 20.47 -0.97
CA ASP A 240 -13.19 21.20 -1.65
C ASP A 240 -12.29 20.28 -2.51
N VAL A 241 -12.20 19.00 -2.15
CA VAL A 241 -11.42 17.97 -2.88
C VAL A 241 -12.31 17.00 -3.67
N SER A 242 -13.58 17.33 -3.86
CA SER A 242 -14.52 16.48 -4.61
C SER A 242 -14.15 16.40 -6.10
N ILE A 243 -14.49 15.25 -6.71
CA ILE A 243 -14.31 15.03 -8.15
C ILE A 243 -15.56 15.50 -8.91
N PHE A 244 -16.75 15.36 -8.32
CA PHE A 244 -18.02 15.55 -9.01
C PHE A 244 -18.80 16.74 -8.48
N ARG A 245 -19.44 17.49 -9.38
CA ARG A 245 -20.27 18.64 -9.01
C ARG A 245 -21.63 18.22 -8.43
N SER A 246 -22.10 17.03 -8.78
CA SER A 246 -23.41 16.51 -8.39
C SER A 246 -23.44 14.99 -8.30
N ASP A 247 -24.45 14.46 -7.61
CA ASP A 247 -24.76 13.02 -7.60
C ASP A 247 -25.04 12.49 -9.02
N GLY A 248 -25.65 13.30 -9.88
CA GLY A 248 -25.94 12.93 -11.27
C GLY A 248 -24.67 12.69 -12.09
N ASP A 249 -23.69 13.59 -11.97
CA ASP A 249 -22.38 13.46 -12.64
C ASP A 249 -21.65 12.20 -12.16
N ARG A 250 -21.69 11.92 -10.86
CA ARG A 250 -21.09 10.73 -10.25
C ARG A 250 -21.73 9.44 -10.74
N GLN A 251 -23.06 9.36 -10.75
CA GLN A 251 -23.78 8.18 -11.26
C GLN A 251 -23.54 7.96 -12.76
N MET A 252 -23.42 9.04 -13.54
CA MET A 252 -23.03 8.96 -14.95
C MET A 252 -21.60 8.42 -15.09
N HIS A 253 -20.66 8.96 -14.30
CA HIS A 253 -19.28 8.50 -14.28
C HIS A 253 -19.17 7.00 -13.98
N HIS A 254 -19.94 6.48 -13.02
CA HIS A 254 -19.97 5.04 -12.73
C HIS A 254 -20.36 4.18 -13.92
N ARG A 255 -21.41 4.57 -14.64
CA ARG A 255 -21.88 3.85 -15.83
C ARG A 255 -20.87 3.92 -16.97
N GLU A 256 -20.28 5.09 -17.20
CA GLU A 256 -19.25 5.26 -18.24
C GLU A 256 -17.96 4.51 -17.90
N SER A 257 -17.54 4.50 -16.64
CA SER A 257 -16.41 3.71 -16.16
C SER A 257 -16.61 2.21 -16.39
N LEU A 258 -17.83 1.68 -16.17
CA LEU A 258 -18.14 0.29 -16.49
C LEU A 258 -18.01 -0.01 -17.99
N LYS A 259 -18.51 0.88 -18.86
CA LYS A 259 -18.36 0.73 -20.32
C LYS A 259 -16.90 0.74 -20.75
N ARG A 260 -16.11 1.66 -20.18
CA ARG A 260 -14.66 1.78 -20.44
C ARG A 260 -13.90 0.52 -20.00
N ALA A 261 -14.22 -0.05 -18.85
CA ALA A 261 -13.64 -1.31 -18.39
C ALA A 261 -13.93 -2.46 -19.38
N VAL A 262 -15.18 -2.56 -19.86
CA VAL A 262 -15.58 -3.56 -20.86
C VAL A 262 -14.87 -3.34 -22.19
N ALA A 263 -14.77 -2.11 -22.66
CA ALA A 263 -14.09 -1.77 -23.90
C ALA A 263 -12.60 -2.13 -23.85
N LEU A 264 -11.93 -1.78 -22.74
CA LEU A 264 -10.53 -2.13 -22.50
C LEU A 264 -10.33 -3.64 -22.57
N ARG A 265 -11.11 -4.42 -21.82
CA ARG A 265 -11.03 -5.90 -21.83
C ARG A 265 -11.36 -6.54 -23.16
N ARG A 266 -12.33 -5.99 -23.88
CA ARG A 266 -12.68 -6.47 -25.22
C ARG A 266 -11.48 -6.30 -26.15
N PHE A 267 -10.81 -5.15 -26.11
CA PHE A 267 -9.63 -4.92 -26.94
C PHE A 267 -8.45 -5.81 -26.53
N THR A 268 -8.16 -5.95 -25.23
CA THR A 268 -7.04 -6.78 -24.74
C THR A 268 -7.27 -8.28 -25.01
N SER A 269 -8.52 -8.75 -25.05
CA SER A 269 -8.84 -10.15 -25.37
C SER A 269 -8.85 -10.46 -26.87
N GLN A 270 -9.28 -9.52 -27.71
CA GLN A 270 -9.39 -9.72 -29.17
C GLN A 270 -8.05 -9.58 -29.90
N THR A 271 -7.17 -8.70 -29.43
CA THR A 271 -5.90 -8.39 -30.09
C THR A 271 -4.97 -9.61 -30.19
N PRO A 272 -4.75 -10.42 -29.13
CA PRO A 272 -3.91 -11.61 -29.20
C PRO A 272 -4.36 -12.69 -30.17
N ALA A 273 -5.68 -12.79 -30.44
CA ALA A 273 -6.22 -13.78 -31.37
C ALA A 273 -5.70 -13.59 -32.81
N ARG A 274 -5.24 -12.38 -33.15
CA ARG A 274 -4.72 -12.03 -34.48
C ARG A 274 -3.20 -12.21 -34.60
N PHE A 275 -2.46 -12.46 -33.51
CA PHE A 275 -1.00 -12.44 -33.58
C PHE A 275 -0.37 -13.52 -34.45
N ARG A 276 -1.07 -14.59 -34.84
CA ARG A 276 -0.50 -15.55 -35.80
C ARG A 276 -0.52 -15.00 -37.22
N SER A 277 -1.58 -14.32 -37.59
CA SER A 277 -1.86 -13.88 -38.96
C SER A 277 -1.56 -12.40 -39.22
N ASP A 278 -1.34 -11.59 -38.18
CA ASP A 278 -1.24 -10.14 -38.30
C ASP A 278 -0.01 -9.59 -37.57
N ALA A 279 0.98 -9.14 -38.34
CA ALA A 279 2.18 -8.49 -37.81
C ALA A 279 1.90 -7.11 -37.19
N GLY A 280 0.91 -6.39 -37.71
CA GLY A 280 0.47 -5.11 -37.17
C GLY A 280 -0.12 -5.28 -35.77
N ALA A 281 -0.86 -6.35 -35.53
CA ALA A 281 -1.39 -6.67 -34.20
C ALA A 281 -0.28 -6.89 -33.16
N ARG A 282 0.82 -7.58 -33.53
CA ARG A 282 1.99 -7.76 -32.65
C ARG A 282 2.70 -6.44 -32.36
N SER A 283 2.97 -5.64 -33.40
CA SER A 283 3.58 -4.31 -33.23
C SER A 283 2.71 -3.37 -32.38
N LEU A 284 1.39 -3.47 -32.50
CA LEU A 284 0.44 -2.71 -31.68
C LEU A 284 0.45 -3.16 -30.21
N TRP A 285 0.53 -4.47 -29.97
CA TRP A 285 0.58 -5.04 -28.62
C TRP A 285 1.79 -4.54 -27.84
N ASP A 286 2.98 -4.56 -28.46
CA ASP A 286 4.21 -4.07 -27.82
C ASP A 286 4.10 -2.58 -27.44
N LYS A 287 3.24 -1.80 -28.09
CA LYS A 287 3.02 -0.39 -27.74
C LYS A 287 2.11 -0.21 -26.52
N LEU A 288 1.28 -1.20 -26.19
CA LEU A 288 0.44 -1.16 -24.97
C LEU A 288 1.30 -1.19 -23.70
N PHE A 289 2.48 -1.81 -23.78
CA PHE A 289 3.41 -2.03 -22.67
C PHE A 289 4.60 -1.09 -22.77
N ASP A 290 4.46 0.11 -22.21
CA ASP A 290 5.47 1.16 -22.29
C ASP A 290 5.62 1.89 -20.96
N ALA A 291 6.86 2.04 -20.48
CA ALA A 291 7.18 2.74 -19.23
C ALA A 291 6.68 4.19 -19.19
N MET A 292 6.39 4.82 -20.35
CA MET A 292 5.74 6.13 -20.41
C MET A 292 4.40 6.17 -19.67
N MET A 293 3.66 5.07 -19.53
CA MET A 293 2.41 5.07 -18.75
C MET A 293 2.60 5.42 -17.27
N PHE A 294 3.84 5.32 -16.75
CA PHE A 294 4.21 5.68 -15.38
C PHE A 294 4.98 7.01 -15.27
N ARG A 295 5.30 7.66 -16.40
CA ARG A 295 6.15 8.86 -16.42
C ARG A 295 5.43 10.03 -17.07
N ASP A 296 4.76 9.77 -18.18
CA ASP A 296 4.02 10.74 -18.98
C ASP A 296 2.81 10.04 -19.63
N PRO A 297 1.71 9.87 -18.88
CA PRO A 297 0.51 9.19 -19.39
C PRO A 297 -0.09 9.87 -20.62
N LEU A 298 0.01 11.20 -20.75
CA LEU A 298 -0.51 11.90 -21.92
C LEU A 298 0.26 11.49 -23.18
N LYS A 299 1.59 11.47 -23.11
CA LYS A 299 2.42 11.02 -24.23
C LYS A 299 2.21 9.55 -24.54
N TYR A 300 2.01 8.72 -23.52
CA TYR A 300 1.63 7.31 -23.69
C TYR A 300 0.31 7.17 -24.46
N LEU A 301 -0.76 7.84 -24.02
CA LEU A 301 -2.06 7.81 -24.69
C LEU A 301 -1.99 8.37 -26.13
N GLY A 302 -1.23 9.44 -26.35
CA GLY A 302 -0.97 9.97 -27.69
C GLY A 302 -0.27 8.97 -28.60
N LYS A 303 0.72 8.22 -28.08
CA LYS A 303 1.38 7.13 -28.81
C LYS A 303 0.42 6.00 -29.16
N LEU A 304 -0.49 5.63 -28.24
CA LEU A 304 -1.51 4.60 -28.50
C LEU A 304 -2.48 5.04 -29.59
N SER A 305 -3.00 6.26 -29.49
CA SER A 305 -3.92 6.82 -30.49
C SER A 305 -3.26 6.89 -31.87
N ALA A 306 -2.01 7.36 -31.95
CA ALA A 306 -1.26 7.41 -33.21
C ALA A 306 -0.96 6.01 -33.79
N ALA A 307 -0.97 4.97 -32.96
CA ALA A 307 -0.81 3.58 -33.39
C ALA A 307 -2.13 2.92 -33.82
N GLY A 308 -3.26 3.63 -33.76
CA GLY A 308 -4.58 3.12 -34.13
C GLY A 308 -5.28 2.34 -33.02
N VAL A 309 -4.84 2.48 -31.76
CA VAL A 309 -5.60 1.95 -30.60
C VAL A 309 -6.92 2.74 -30.48
N PRO A 310 -8.08 2.08 -30.31
CA PRO A 310 -9.37 2.75 -30.20
C PRO A 310 -9.43 3.73 -29.02
N LEU A 311 -10.15 4.84 -29.20
CA LEU A 311 -10.33 5.85 -28.15
C LEU A 311 -10.97 5.25 -26.89
N ASP A 312 -11.95 4.37 -27.03
CA ASP A 312 -12.60 3.69 -25.90
C ASP A 312 -11.61 2.89 -25.02
N TYR A 313 -10.53 2.36 -25.61
CA TYR A 313 -9.46 1.71 -24.85
C TYR A 313 -8.64 2.75 -24.09
N CYS A 314 -8.22 3.83 -24.78
CA CYS A 314 -7.44 4.92 -24.20
C CYS A 314 -8.17 5.58 -23.01
N ASP A 315 -9.47 5.82 -23.15
CA ASP A 315 -10.34 6.34 -22.09
C ASP A 315 -10.50 5.36 -20.91
N GLY A 316 -10.25 4.08 -21.16
CA GLY A 316 -10.18 3.03 -20.14
C GLY A 316 -8.86 2.99 -19.37
N CYS A 317 -7.80 3.66 -19.81
CA CYS A 317 -6.51 3.61 -19.12
C CYS A 317 -6.45 4.57 -17.91
N PHE A 318 -6.85 5.83 -18.11
CA PHE A 318 -6.76 6.88 -17.09
C PHE A 318 -8.06 7.67 -17.00
N THR A 319 -8.36 8.18 -15.81
CA THR A 319 -9.38 9.21 -15.61
C THR A 319 -8.73 10.53 -15.24
N GLU A 320 -9.27 11.61 -15.80
CA GLU A 320 -8.89 12.96 -15.41
C GLU A 320 -9.72 13.40 -14.20
N VAL A 321 -9.06 13.99 -13.21
CA VAL A 321 -9.69 14.52 -11.99
C VAL A 321 -9.01 15.84 -11.60
N PRO A 322 -9.63 16.70 -10.78
CA PRO A 322 -8.97 17.89 -10.25
C PRO A 322 -7.66 17.55 -9.53
N ALA A 323 -6.64 18.42 -9.66
CA ALA A 323 -5.30 18.13 -9.14
C ALA A 323 -5.27 17.97 -7.60
N ASN A 324 -6.14 18.69 -6.90
CA ASN A 324 -6.31 18.61 -5.45
C ASN A 324 -7.30 17.51 -5.01
N ALA A 325 -7.95 16.81 -5.95
CA ALA A 325 -8.98 15.84 -5.60
C ALA A 325 -8.41 14.63 -4.87
N ASP A 326 -9.15 14.18 -3.87
CA ASP A 326 -8.91 12.93 -3.17
C ASP A 326 -9.72 11.81 -3.82
N THR A 327 -9.03 10.75 -4.24
CA THR A 327 -9.65 9.64 -4.97
C THR A 327 -10.01 8.51 -4.04
N TYR A 328 -11.24 8.05 -4.16
CA TYR A 328 -11.80 6.91 -3.47
C TYR A 328 -12.22 5.85 -4.48
N THR A 329 -12.64 4.68 -3.99
CA THR A 329 -13.24 3.64 -4.83
C THR A 329 -14.56 3.14 -4.28
N VAL A 330 -15.40 2.70 -5.20
CA VAL A 330 -16.66 2.01 -4.93
C VAL A 330 -16.79 0.81 -5.87
N GLU A 331 -17.37 -0.27 -5.37
CA GLU A 331 -17.76 -1.42 -6.20
C GLU A 331 -19.12 -1.08 -6.84
N PHE A 332 -19.16 -0.96 -8.16
CA PHE A 332 -20.35 -0.60 -8.92
C PHE A 332 -20.75 -1.72 -9.87
N GLY A 333 -22.00 -2.17 -9.78
CA GLY A 333 -22.53 -3.27 -10.58
C GLY A 333 -23.69 -2.84 -11.47
N ALA A 334 -23.65 -3.20 -12.76
CA ALA A 334 -24.79 -3.09 -13.67
C ALA A 334 -24.78 -4.21 -14.72
N ALA A 335 -25.97 -4.71 -15.06
CA ALA A 335 -26.15 -5.77 -16.07
C ALA A 335 -25.25 -7.02 -15.85
N GLY A 336 -25.04 -7.41 -14.59
CA GLY A 336 -24.22 -8.58 -14.23
C GLY A 336 -22.70 -8.36 -14.29
N ILE A 337 -22.24 -7.14 -14.60
CA ILE A 337 -20.83 -6.76 -14.55
C ILE A 337 -20.61 -5.94 -13.27
N LEU A 338 -19.60 -6.29 -12.48
CA LEU A 338 -19.23 -5.62 -11.25
C LEU A 338 -17.80 -5.11 -11.37
N GLU A 339 -17.59 -3.81 -11.22
CA GLU A 339 -16.27 -3.20 -11.30
C GLU A 339 -15.98 -2.26 -10.14
N ARG A 340 -14.69 -2.17 -9.81
CA ARG A 340 -14.19 -1.10 -8.96
C ARG A 340 -14.01 0.17 -9.78
N VAL A 341 -14.67 1.24 -9.37
CA VAL A 341 -14.65 2.54 -10.04
C VAL A 341 -14.07 3.60 -9.12
N ILE A 342 -13.37 4.59 -9.70
CA ILE A 342 -12.90 5.77 -8.97
C ILE A 342 -14.08 6.69 -8.67
N THR A 343 -14.16 7.15 -7.43
CA THR A 343 -15.16 8.12 -6.97
C THR A 343 -14.52 9.10 -5.97
N ASP A 344 -15.32 9.94 -5.34
CA ASP A 344 -14.92 10.84 -4.27
C ASP A 344 -15.50 10.41 -2.91
N ALA A 345 -15.36 11.28 -1.90
CA ALA A 345 -15.78 10.98 -0.54
C ALA A 345 -17.30 10.73 -0.39
N ALA A 346 -18.16 11.15 -1.33
CA ALA A 346 -19.60 11.09 -1.11
C ALA A 346 -20.14 9.65 -1.00
N ASP A 347 -19.62 8.74 -1.83
CA ASP A 347 -19.98 7.31 -1.81
C ASP A 347 -18.77 6.37 -1.86
N GLY A 348 -17.57 6.92 -1.75
CA GLY A 348 -16.33 6.17 -1.62
C GLY A 348 -16.35 5.23 -0.42
N SER A 349 -16.04 3.96 -0.70
CA SER A 349 -15.95 2.89 0.30
C SER A 349 -14.52 2.62 0.77
N ASP A 350 -13.52 3.10 0.02
CA ASP A 350 -12.10 2.91 0.32
C ASP A 350 -11.25 3.98 -0.33
N ALA A 351 -10.08 4.27 0.23
CA ALA A 351 -9.10 5.17 -0.36
C ALA A 351 -8.50 4.52 -1.62
N TYR A 352 -8.39 5.28 -2.72
CA TYR A 352 -7.78 4.75 -3.92
C TYR A 352 -6.25 4.81 -3.83
N ASN A 353 -5.60 3.64 -3.85
CA ASN A 353 -4.15 3.50 -3.90
C ASN A 353 -3.75 2.56 -5.04
N TRP A 354 -3.51 3.13 -6.22
CA TRP A 354 -3.15 2.35 -7.41
C TRP A 354 -1.78 1.65 -7.27
N ILE A 355 -0.82 2.28 -6.59
CA ILE A 355 0.51 1.68 -6.34
C ILE A 355 0.37 0.43 -5.46
N GLY A 356 -0.43 0.52 -4.40
CA GLY A 356 -0.75 -0.62 -3.52
C GLY A 356 -1.48 -1.77 -4.23
N MET A 357 -2.13 -1.50 -5.37
CA MET A 357 -2.74 -2.53 -6.22
C MET A 357 -1.71 -3.28 -7.09
N VAL A 358 -0.57 -2.64 -7.39
CA VAL A 358 0.56 -3.28 -8.08
C VAL A 358 1.27 -4.24 -7.13
N ALA A 359 1.73 -3.72 -5.98
CA ALA A 359 2.49 -4.45 -4.98
C ALA A 359 2.28 -3.89 -3.56
N PRO A 360 2.41 -4.71 -2.50
CA PRO A 360 2.40 -4.23 -1.13
C PRO A 360 3.55 -3.25 -0.85
N GLU A 361 3.33 -2.27 0.03
CA GLU A 361 4.32 -1.24 0.38
C GLU A 361 5.69 -1.81 0.79
N GLY A 362 5.69 -2.84 1.65
CA GLY A 362 6.93 -3.51 2.07
C GLY A 362 7.67 -4.24 0.95
N LEU A 363 7.00 -4.57 -0.16
CA LEU A 363 7.63 -5.14 -1.34
C LEU A 363 8.17 -4.05 -2.26
N ILE A 364 7.48 -2.91 -2.37
CA ILE A 364 7.90 -1.78 -3.23
C ILE A 364 9.30 -1.29 -2.83
N SER A 365 9.61 -1.28 -1.54
CA SER A 365 10.96 -0.92 -1.04
C SER A 365 12.06 -1.91 -1.43
N GLN A 366 11.70 -3.12 -1.87
CA GLN A 366 12.61 -4.19 -2.28
C GLN A 366 12.72 -4.36 -3.80
N LEU A 367 11.86 -3.67 -4.57
CA LEU A 367 11.97 -3.61 -6.03
C LEU A 367 13.25 -2.90 -6.45
N SER A 368 13.76 -3.23 -7.63
CA SER A 368 14.88 -2.54 -8.26
C SER A 368 14.65 -1.03 -8.32
N SER A 369 15.73 -0.24 -8.29
CA SER A 369 15.64 1.23 -8.35
C SER A 369 14.86 1.73 -9.59
N PRO A 370 15.10 1.21 -10.81
CA PRO A 370 14.37 1.63 -11.99
C PRO A 370 12.86 1.38 -11.89
N THR A 371 12.45 0.21 -11.40
CA THR A 371 11.03 -0.12 -11.22
C THR A 371 10.38 0.73 -10.15
N ARG A 372 11.07 0.92 -9.01
CA ARG A 372 10.58 1.77 -7.91
C ARG A 372 10.39 3.21 -8.36
N ASP A 373 11.25 3.70 -9.26
CA ASP A 373 11.13 5.04 -9.84
C ASP A 373 9.86 5.25 -10.66
N LEU A 374 9.28 4.18 -11.21
CA LEU A 374 7.98 4.22 -11.90
C LEU A 374 6.79 4.28 -10.92
N LEU A 375 7.00 3.91 -9.66
CA LEU A 375 5.97 3.83 -8.62
C LEU A 375 6.10 4.97 -7.61
N LYS A 376 6.19 6.22 -8.09
CA LYS A 376 6.34 7.43 -7.26
C LYS A 376 5.09 8.29 -7.17
N GLU A 377 4.33 8.40 -8.26
CA GLU A 377 3.18 9.31 -8.38
C GLU A 377 1.88 8.70 -7.79
N SER A 378 1.90 8.40 -6.49
CA SER A 378 0.80 7.71 -5.78
C SER A 378 -0.55 8.43 -5.89
N ARG A 379 -0.53 9.77 -6.00
CA ARG A 379 -1.73 10.62 -6.11
C ARG A 379 -2.20 10.86 -7.54
N GLY A 380 -1.53 10.29 -8.55
CA GLY A 380 -1.77 10.53 -9.97
C GLY A 380 -0.79 11.53 -10.59
N PHE A 381 -0.84 11.64 -11.91
CA PHE A 381 0.11 12.38 -12.75
C PHE A 381 -0.45 13.76 -13.08
N LYS A 382 0.15 14.82 -12.51
CA LYS A 382 -0.30 16.20 -12.76
C LYS A 382 -0.11 16.60 -14.22
N LEU A 383 -1.11 17.27 -14.78
CA LEU A 383 -1.02 17.81 -16.14
C LEU A 383 -0.28 19.16 -16.16
N VAL A 384 0.05 19.63 -17.36
CA VAL A 384 0.84 20.85 -17.60
C VAL A 384 0.18 22.08 -16.97
N ASP A 385 -1.15 22.14 -17.02
CA ASP A 385 -1.95 23.23 -16.43
C ASP A 385 -1.97 23.19 -14.88
N LYS A 386 -1.55 22.08 -14.27
CA LYS A 386 -1.61 21.77 -12.84
C LYS A 386 -3.01 21.87 -12.22
N ALA A 387 -4.05 22.07 -13.02
CA ALA A 387 -5.43 22.16 -12.60
C ALA A 387 -6.04 20.76 -12.48
N THR A 388 -5.60 19.84 -13.34
CA THR A 388 -6.03 18.45 -13.30
C THR A 388 -4.85 17.49 -13.23
N LYS A 389 -5.18 16.23 -12.97
CA LYS A 389 -4.24 15.11 -12.94
C LYS A 389 -4.91 13.89 -13.57
N LEU A 390 -4.09 13.01 -14.14
CA LEU A 390 -4.51 11.70 -14.60
C LEU A 390 -4.29 10.67 -13.50
N VAL A 391 -5.32 9.87 -13.26
CA VAL A 391 -5.30 8.80 -12.28
C VAL A 391 -5.56 7.50 -13.04
N PRO A 392 -4.70 6.48 -12.90
CA PRO A 392 -4.89 5.23 -13.64
C PRO A 392 -6.16 4.53 -13.14
N GLN A 393 -6.94 3.96 -14.04
CA GLN A 393 -8.17 3.25 -13.70
C GLN A 393 -7.89 1.91 -13.00
N PRO A 394 -8.72 1.45 -12.05
CA PRO A 394 -8.46 0.22 -11.28
C PRO A 394 -8.21 -1.04 -12.13
N TRP A 395 -8.97 -1.22 -13.20
CA TRP A 395 -8.81 -2.35 -14.13
C TRP A 395 -7.53 -2.20 -14.97
N PHE A 396 -7.18 -0.99 -15.41
CA PHE A 396 -5.93 -0.76 -16.16
C PHE A 396 -4.70 -1.07 -15.30
N VAL A 397 -4.74 -0.70 -14.01
CA VAL A 397 -3.67 -1.02 -13.05
C VAL A 397 -3.48 -2.52 -12.92
N THR A 398 -4.58 -3.26 -12.74
CA THR A 398 -4.53 -4.70 -12.46
C THR A 398 -4.24 -5.55 -13.68
N GLU A 399 -4.71 -5.15 -14.87
CA GLU A 399 -4.60 -5.94 -16.09
C GLU A 399 -3.35 -5.61 -16.92
N ILE A 400 -2.91 -4.35 -16.91
CA ILE A 400 -1.78 -3.90 -17.74
C ILE A 400 -0.58 -3.49 -16.88
N MET A 401 -0.74 -2.45 -16.05
CA MET A 401 0.40 -1.81 -15.35
C MET A 401 1.11 -2.80 -14.42
N LYS A 402 0.36 -3.58 -13.64
CA LYS A 402 0.92 -4.57 -12.73
C LYS A 402 1.78 -5.62 -13.46
N GLY A 403 1.31 -6.08 -14.62
CA GLY A 403 2.05 -7.05 -15.42
C GLY A 403 3.32 -6.51 -16.01
N TYR A 404 3.26 -5.28 -16.52
CA TYR A 404 4.44 -4.63 -17.03
C TYR A 404 5.49 -4.38 -15.94
N ILE A 405 5.08 -4.03 -14.72
CA ILE A 405 6.00 -3.91 -13.58
C ILE A 405 6.65 -5.26 -13.26
N ALA A 406 5.91 -6.37 -13.34
CA ALA A 406 6.48 -7.71 -13.15
C ALA A 406 7.48 -8.08 -14.25
N GLU A 407 7.22 -7.68 -15.50
CA GLU A 407 8.15 -7.81 -16.63
C GLU A 407 9.45 -7.05 -16.41
N LEU A 408 9.36 -5.74 -16.15
CA LEU A 408 10.53 -4.90 -15.89
C LEU A 408 11.35 -5.42 -14.71
N GLU A 409 10.70 -5.84 -13.63
CA GLU A 409 11.39 -6.36 -12.47
C GLU A 409 12.05 -7.73 -12.73
N PHE A 410 11.43 -8.58 -13.56
CA PHE A 410 12.05 -9.83 -14.00
C PHE A 410 13.29 -9.56 -14.85
N GLU A 411 13.22 -8.61 -15.79
CA GLU A 411 14.37 -8.21 -16.62
C GLU A 411 15.53 -7.68 -15.77
N GLU A 412 15.24 -6.82 -14.79
CA GLU A 412 16.21 -6.33 -13.82
C GLU A 412 16.78 -7.47 -12.96
N TYR A 413 15.94 -8.41 -12.51
CA TYR A 413 16.42 -9.58 -11.77
C TYR A 413 17.41 -10.40 -12.61
N VAL A 414 17.06 -10.75 -13.85
CA VAL A 414 17.93 -11.53 -14.75
C VAL A 414 19.20 -10.76 -15.07
N GLY A 415 19.09 -9.47 -15.37
CA GLY A 415 20.22 -8.57 -15.61
C GLY A 415 21.19 -8.54 -14.44
N ASN A 416 20.70 -8.39 -13.21
CA ASN A 416 21.54 -8.34 -12.02
C ASN A 416 22.16 -9.71 -11.67
N GLN A 417 21.46 -10.82 -11.92
CA GLN A 417 21.94 -12.17 -11.58
C GLN A 417 22.91 -12.75 -12.62
N PHE A 418 22.72 -12.43 -13.89
CA PHE A 418 23.43 -13.08 -15.00
C PHE A 418 24.09 -12.11 -15.98
N ASN A 419 23.96 -10.79 -15.75
CA ASN A 419 24.50 -9.72 -16.59
C ASN A 419 24.02 -9.80 -18.05
N VAL A 420 22.72 -10.07 -18.24
CA VAL A 420 22.09 -10.20 -19.56
C VAL A 420 20.72 -9.51 -19.62
N TRP A 421 20.42 -8.85 -20.74
CA TRP A 421 19.16 -8.10 -20.97
C TRP A 421 18.52 -8.47 -22.31
N PRO A 422 17.18 -8.46 -22.45
CA PRO A 422 16.47 -8.96 -23.64
C PRO A 422 16.84 -8.32 -24.98
N ARG A 423 17.36 -7.09 -24.98
CA ARG A 423 17.65 -6.28 -26.18
C ARG A 423 19.09 -5.77 -26.27
N LYS A 424 20.01 -6.35 -25.49
CA LYS A 424 21.45 -6.06 -25.61
C LYS A 424 22.13 -7.27 -26.23
N ASN A 425 22.92 -7.07 -27.27
CA ASN A 425 23.71 -8.13 -27.87
C ASN A 425 24.60 -8.74 -26.77
N ALA A 426 24.48 -10.05 -26.57
CA ALA A 426 25.34 -10.78 -25.65
C ALA A 426 26.78 -10.64 -26.15
N LEU A 427 27.67 -10.10 -25.32
CA LEU A 427 29.10 -10.01 -25.64
C LEU A 427 29.83 -11.38 -25.58
N GLY A 428 29.08 -12.49 -25.51
CA GLY A 428 29.60 -13.83 -25.28
C GLY A 428 30.12 -14.04 -23.85
N GLY A 429 30.07 -15.29 -23.37
CA GLY A 429 30.69 -15.68 -22.09
C GLY A 429 29.82 -15.56 -20.83
N TYR A 430 28.51 -15.31 -20.98
CA TYR A 430 27.57 -15.26 -19.85
C TYR A 430 26.92 -16.62 -19.59
N PRO A 431 26.53 -16.92 -18.33
CA PRO A 431 25.96 -18.23 -17.98
C PRO A 431 24.57 -18.50 -18.59
N VAL A 432 23.92 -17.48 -19.15
CA VAL A 432 22.59 -17.54 -19.77
C VAL A 432 22.49 -16.48 -20.87
N GLU A 433 21.80 -16.81 -21.97
CA GLU A 433 21.48 -15.87 -23.05
C GLU A 433 19.96 -15.79 -23.30
N TYR A 434 19.44 -14.65 -23.74
CA TYR A 434 18.07 -14.56 -24.24
C TYR A 434 18.01 -15.10 -25.67
N LEU A 435 17.04 -15.97 -25.95
CA LEU A 435 16.68 -16.32 -27.32
C LEU A 435 16.03 -15.10 -27.98
N GLN A 436 16.60 -14.63 -29.08
CA GLN A 436 16.04 -13.52 -29.86
C GLN A 436 14.81 -14.00 -30.65
N VAL A 437 13.65 -13.98 -29.99
CA VAL A 437 12.38 -14.51 -30.53
C VAL A 437 11.98 -13.80 -31.82
N THR A 438 12.21 -12.50 -31.94
CA THR A 438 11.88 -11.69 -33.13
C THR A 438 12.63 -12.10 -34.39
N GLU A 439 13.81 -12.71 -34.23
CA GLU A 439 14.67 -13.16 -35.33
C GLU A 439 14.53 -14.67 -35.57
N HIS A 440 13.76 -15.36 -34.73
CA HIS A 440 13.64 -16.82 -34.78
C HIS A 440 12.67 -17.26 -35.88
N PRO A 441 12.95 -18.34 -36.65
CA PRO A 441 12.05 -18.86 -37.68
C PRO A 441 10.64 -19.21 -37.19
N LEU A 442 10.52 -19.55 -35.90
CA LEU A 442 9.26 -19.87 -35.22
C LEU A 442 8.62 -18.67 -34.49
N TYR A 443 9.00 -17.43 -34.84
CA TYR A 443 8.58 -16.21 -34.14
C TYR A 443 7.07 -16.15 -33.79
N PRO A 444 6.11 -16.39 -34.72
CA PRO A 444 4.69 -16.28 -34.40
C PRO A 444 4.20 -17.28 -33.35
N ASP A 445 4.74 -18.50 -33.35
CA ASP A 445 4.42 -19.52 -32.35
C ASP A 445 5.04 -19.18 -30.99
N LEU A 446 6.31 -18.76 -30.97
CA LEU A 446 7.02 -18.47 -29.72
C LEU A 446 6.48 -17.24 -29.00
N TYR A 447 6.15 -16.18 -29.75
CA TYR A 447 5.63 -14.92 -29.21
C TYR A 447 4.33 -15.10 -28.41
N GLN A 448 3.47 -16.08 -28.78
CA GLN A 448 2.22 -16.34 -28.08
C GLN A 448 2.34 -17.31 -26.89
N LEU A 449 3.43 -18.08 -26.81
CA LEU A 449 3.53 -19.20 -25.87
C LEU A 449 4.05 -18.75 -24.50
N PHE A 450 5.14 -17.98 -24.46
CA PHE A 450 5.81 -17.52 -23.25
C PHE A 450 6.39 -16.12 -23.48
N ASP A 451 6.56 -15.34 -22.41
CA ASP A 451 7.03 -13.95 -22.48
C ASP A 451 8.54 -13.87 -22.74
N TYR A 452 9.32 -14.77 -22.11
CA TYR A 452 10.77 -14.85 -22.31
C TYR A 452 11.26 -16.27 -22.55
N TYR A 453 12.40 -16.36 -23.23
CA TYR A 453 13.11 -17.60 -23.49
C TYR A 453 14.59 -17.40 -23.21
N LEU A 454 15.13 -18.24 -22.33
CA LEU A 454 16.50 -18.21 -21.86
C LEU A 454 17.22 -19.52 -22.26
N VAL A 455 18.46 -19.40 -22.70
CA VAL A 455 19.31 -20.51 -23.15
C VAL A 455 20.52 -20.57 -22.21
N PRO A 456 20.44 -21.33 -21.10
CA PRO A 456 21.58 -21.50 -20.18
C PRO A 456 22.65 -22.43 -20.75
N ARG A 457 22.26 -23.36 -21.65
CA ARG A 457 23.14 -24.32 -22.33
C ARG A 457 22.58 -24.61 -23.73
N PRO A 458 23.39 -25.06 -24.71
CA PRO A 458 22.93 -25.30 -26.08
C PRO A 458 21.67 -26.17 -26.20
N ASN A 459 21.59 -27.23 -25.39
CA ASN A 459 20.50 -28.22 -25.40
C ASN A 459 19.43 -27.97 -24.34
N VAL A 460 19.44 -26.80 -23.68
CA VAL A 460 18.47 -26.45 -22.62
C VAL A 460 17.77 -25.15 -23.01
N LEU A 461 16.44 -25.17 -22.93
CA LEU A 461 15.60 -23.99 -23.12
C LEU A 461 14.76 -23.78 -21.86
N VAL A 462 14.86 -22.59 -21.27
CA VAL A 462 14.03 -22.16 -20.16
C VAL A 462 13.02 -21.13 -20.68
N ALA A 463 11.75 -21.51 -20.74
CA ALA A 463 10.66 -20.64 -21.16
C ALA A 463 9.98 -20.05 -19.92
N VAL A 464 9.82 -18.73 -19.89
CA VAL A 464 9.32 -17.99 -18.73
C VAL A 464 8.00 -17.31 -19.09
N ASP A 465 6.97 -17.60 -18.29
CA ASP A 465 5.64 -16.98 -18.38
C ASP A 465 5.48 -16.11 -17.12
N LEU A 466 5.46 -14.79 -17.29
CA LEU A 466 5.21 -13.86 -16.21
C LEU A 466 3.72 -13.77 -15.95
N LYS A 467 3.38 -13.85 -14.68
CA LYS A 467 2.01 -14.03 -14.24
C LYS A 467 1.64 -13.01 -13.19
N ASN A 468 0.49 -12.39 -13.37
CA ASN A 468 -0.12 -11.50 -12.38
C ASN A 468 -1.27 -12.20 -11.68
N TRP A 469 -0.99 -13.35 -11.09
CA TRP A 469 -2.03 -14.08 -10.39
C TRP A 469 -2.54 -13.27 -9.20
N ALA A 470 -3.84 -13.01 -9.17
CA ALA A 470 -4.56 -12.82 -7.92
C ALA A 470 -4.91 -14.20 -7.35
N ARG A 471 -4.90 -14.38 -6.02
CA ARG A 471 -5.11 -15.71 -5.44
C ARG A 471 -6.54 -16.25 -5.61
N SER A 472 -7.53 -15.39 -5.93
CA SER A 472 -8.89 -15.80 -6.34
C SER A 472 -8.89 -16.61 -7.65
N THR A 473 -7.90 -16.38 -8.52
CA THR A 473 -7.65 -17.20 -9.72
C THR A 473 -6.84 -18.47 -9.45
N ASP A 474 -6.08 -18.55 -8.34
CA ASP A 474 -5.20 -19.70 -8.02
C ASP A 474 -5.91 -20.89 -7.37
N SER A 475 -6.74 -20.67 -6.35
CA SER A 475 -7.35 -21.79 -5.60
C SER A 475 -8.48 -22.47 -6.37
N LEU A 476 -9.26 -21.70 -7.13
CA LEU A 476 -10.42 -22.20 -7.88
C LEU A 476 -10.05 -22.77 -9.26
N LYS A 477 -8.86 -22.48 -9.81
CA LYS A 477 -8.45 -22.92 -11.15
C LYS A 477 -7.12 -23.68 -11.21
N LYS A 478 -6.57 -24.15 -10.07
CA LYS A 478 -5.29 -24.89 -10.01
C LYS A 478 -5.17 -25.98 -11.07
N HIS A 479 -6.19 -26.82 -11.22
CA HIS A 479 -6.17 -27.91 -12.19
C HIS A 479 -6.16 -27.39 -13.64
N GLN A 480 -6.95 -26.35 -13.94
CA GLN A 480 -6.97 -25.71 -15.27
C GLN A 480 -5.62 -25.06 -15.60
N LEU A 481 -4.99 -24.40 -14.63
CA LEU A 481 -3.66 -23.80 -14.79
C LEU A 481 -2.59 -24.87 -15.05
N GLN A 482 -2.62 -25.98 -14.32
CA GLN A 482 -1.69 -27.10 -14.53
C GLN A 482 -1.88 -27.75 -15.91
N MET A 483 -3.12 -28.00 -16.32
CA MET A 483 -3.41 -28.53 -17.66
C MET A 483 -2.98 -27.55 -18.76
N GLY A 484 -3.25 -26.25 -18.60
CA GLY A 484 -2.79 -25.22 -19.54
C GLY A 484 -1.27 -25.18 -19.63
N ALA A 485 -0.58 -25.27 -18.50
CA ALA A 485 0.87 -25.29 -18.45
C ALA A 485 1.48 -26.52 -19.12
N GLN A 486 0.88 -27.71 -18.93
CA GLN A 486 1.28 -28.93 -19.60
C GLN A 486 1.09 -28.83 -21.12
N LYS A 487 -0.04 -28.27 -21.59
CA LYS A 487 -0.29 -28.05 -23.03
C LYS A 487 0.74 -27.10 -23.65
N LYS A 488 1.04 -25.97 -23.00
CA LYS A 488 2.09 -25.03 -23.46
C LYS A 488 3.46 -25.69 -23.49
N HIS A 489 3.82 -26.44 -22.44
CA HIS A 489 5.09 -27.17 -22.36
C HIS A 489 5.22 -28.22 -23.46
N GLN A 490 4.17 -29.02 -23.69
CA GLN A 490 4.12 -30.01 -24.76
C GLN A 490 4.31 -29.37 -26.13
N ARG A 491 3.59 -28.27 -26.41
CA ARG A 491 3.74 -27.54 -27.67
C ARG A 491 5.18 -27.08 -27.88
N LEU A 492 5.84 -26.57 -26.85
CA LEU A 492 7.23 -26.14 -26.96
C LEU A 492 8.19 -27.31 -27.23
N ARG A 493 7.90 -28.50 -26.69
CA ARG A 493 8.65 -29.74 -26.98
C ARG A 493 8.51 -30.20 -28.42
N GLU A 494 7.33 -30.02 -29.02
CA GLU A 494 7.11 -30.30 -30.44
C GLU A 494 7.91 -29.33 -31.32
N LEU A 495 8.03 -28.06 -30.90
CA LEU A 495 8.79 -27.05 -31.63
C LEU A 495 10.32 -27.21 -31.49
N PHE A 496 10.79 -27.78 -30.37
CA PHE A 496 12.20 -28.02 -30.08
C PHE A 496 12.45 -29.47 -29.61
N PRO A 497 12.38 -30.46 -30.51
CA PRO A 497 12.49 -31.88 -30.14
C PRO A 497 13.84 -32.25 -29.52
N ASP A 498 14.91 -31.54 -29.91
CA ASP A 498 16.29 -31.83 -29.47
C ASP A 498 16.70 -31.10 -28.18
N LYS A 499 15.79 -30.31 -27.57
CA LYS A 499 16.08 -29.53 -26.36
C LYS A 499 15.39 -30.10 -25.13
N THR A 500 16.05 -29.97 -23.98
CA THR A 500 15.44 -30.12 -22.66
C THR A 500 14.72 -28.82 -22.30
N ILE A 501 13.42 -28.90 -22.02
CA ILE A 501 12.57 -27.72 -21.86
C ILE A 501 12.11 -27.55 -20.42
N HIS A 502 12.48 -26.44 -19.80
CA HIS A 502 11.96 -26.03 -18.50
C HIS A 502 11.00 -24.87 -18.68
N ALA A 503 9.78 -24.99 -18.14
CA ALA A 503 8.80 -23.91 -18.11
C ALA A 503 8.74 -23.32 -16.69
N LEU A 504 8.98 -22.01 -16.57
CA LEU A 504 8.89 -21.26 -15.33
C LEU A 504 7.71 -20.30 -15.40
N TYR A 505 6.75 -20.46 -14.52
CA TYR A 505 5.65 -19.51 -14.34
C TYR A 505 5.98 -18.63 -13.14
N VAL A 506 6.32 -17.36 -13.38
CA VAL A 506 6.90 -16.47 -12.37
C VAL A 506 5.95 -15.33 -12.07
N ASN A 507 5.59 -15.17 -10.79
CA ASN A 507 4.82 -14.03 -10.31
C ASN A 507 5.74 -13.01 -9.63
N LEU A 508 5.38 -11.72 -9.61
CA LEU A 508 6.13 -10.72 -8.84
C LEU A 508 6.22 -11.12 -7.37
N TYR A 509 5.09 -11.50 -6.77
CA TYR A 509 5.02 -12.00 -5.40
C TYR A 509 3.83 -12.95 -5.23
N GLY A 510 3.99 -13.91 -4.33
CA GLY A 510 2.92 -14.84 -3.99
C GLY A 510 2.81 -16.03 -4.94
N ALA A 511 3.25 -17.19 -4.43
CA ALA A 511 2.83 -18.57 -4.70
C ALA A 511 3.82 -19.44 -3.91
N HIS A 512 3.53 -19.68 -2.63
CA HIS A 512 4.34 -20.63 -1.87
C HIS A 512 3.98 -22.03 -2.34
N LYS A 513 4.86 -22.58 -3.18
CA LYS A 513 4.92 -23.99 -3.62
C LYS A 513 3.69 -24.47 -4.38
N PHE A 514 3.76 -24.42 -5.71
CA PHE A 514 3.08 -25.44 -6.51
C PHE A 514 4.07 -26.55 -6.84
N THR A 515 3.56 -27.78 -6.82
CA THR A 515 4.27 -29.01 -7.14
C THR A 515 5.04 -28.87 -8.45
N VAL A 516 6.32 -29.21 -8.44
CA VAL A 516 7.11 -29.33 -9.68
C VAL A 516 6.55 -30.50 -10.48
N ALA A 517 6.02 -30.25 -11.67
CA ALA A 517 5.74 -31.33 -12.59
C ALA A 517 7.04 -31.71 -13.31
N LYS A 518 7.33 -33.00 -13.38
CA LYS A 518 8.50 -33.57 -14.05
C LYS A 518 8.03 -34.34 -15.30
N PRO A 519 7.71 -33.66 -16.41
CA PRO A 519 7.48 -34.32 -17.68
C PRO A 519 8.75 -35.07 -18.16
N PRO A 520 8.64 -35.96 -19.17
CA PRO A 520 9.75 -36.80 -19.63
C PRO A 520 11.05 -36.07 -19.97
N THR A 521 10.96 -34.82 -20.45
CA THR A 521 12.13 -33.96 -20.70
C THR A 521 11.88 -32.57 -20.09
N GLY A 522 12.62 -32.25 -19.02
CA GLY A 522 12.61 -30.96 -18.35
C GLY A 522 11.57 -30.85 -17.21
N THR A 523 11.16 -29.62 -16.87
CA THR A 523 10.32 -29.35 -15.68
C THR A 523 9.28 -28.26 -15.94
N ILE A 524 8.21 -28.26 -15.13
CA ILE A 524 7.27 -27.14 -15.04
C ILE A 524 7.26 -26.67 -13.59
N ARG A 525 7.62 -25.40 -13.36
CA ARG A 525 7.72 -24.80 -12.01
C ARG A 525 6.89 -23.52 -11.94
N PHE A 526 6.26 -23.29 -10.80
CA PHE A 526 5.57 -22.04 -10.49
C PHE A 526 6.29 -21.39 -9.31
N MET A 527 6.70 -20.14 -9.49
CA MET A 527 7.60 -19.45 -8.57
C MET A 527 7.18 -18.00 -8.40
N SER A 528 7.77 -17.34 -7.42
CA SER A 528 7.69 -15.88 -7.28
C SER A 528 9.08 -15.28 -7.37
N LEU A 529 9.19 -14.06 -7.89
CA LEU A 529 10.39 -13.22 -7.84
C LEU A 529 10.73 -12.92 -6.38
N TYR A 530 9.74 -12.50 -5.60
CA TYR A 530 9.89 -12.19 -4.18
C TYR A 530 9.11 -13.14 -3.29
N VAL A 531 9.72 -13.53 -2.17
CA VAL A 531 9.11 -14.32 -1.11
C VAL A 531 9.16 -13.56 0.21
N PRO A 532 8.18 -13.73 1.10
CA PRO A 532 8.24 -13.19 2.45
C PRO A 532 9.50 -13.68 3.17
N ASN A 533 10.22 -12.76 3.81
CA ASN A 533 11.38 -13.05 4.63
C ASN A 533 10.97 -12.99 6.11
N THR A 534 11.48 -13.91 6.92
CA THR A 534 11.20 -13.99 8.37
C THR A 534 12.04 -13.02 9.20
N GLY A 535 12.90 -12.22 8.56
CA GLY A 535 13.76 -11.19 9.19
C GLY A 535 13.16 -9.78 9.24
N THR A 536 14.02 -8.77 9.38
CA THR A 536 13.66 -7.33 9.44
C THR A 536 13.09 -6.81 8.11
N ASP A 537 13.63 -7.30 6.99
CA ASP A 537 13.09 -7.02 5.67
C ASP A 537 11.93 -7.98 5.42
N MET A 538 10.70 -7.47 5.23
CA MET A 538 9.52 -8.33 5.07
C MET A 538 9.53 -9.18 3.79
N TRP A 539 10.40 -8.87 2.81
CA TRP A 539 10.48 -9.52 1.50
C TRP A 539 11.94 -9.72 1.09
N MET A 540 12.23 -10.82 0.37
CA MET A 540 13.54 -11.10 -0.22
C MET A 540 13.38 -11.72 -1.62
N PRO A 541 14.37 -11.57 -2.52
CA PRO A 541 14.40 -12.30 -3.78
C PRO A 541 14.40 -13.82 -3.56
N ASN A 542 13.72 -14.55 -4.44
CA ASN A 542 13.65 -16.00 -4.38
C ASN A 542 14.96 -16.63 -4.89
N THR A 543 15.77 -17.13 -3.97
CA THR A 543 17.06 -17.75 -4.27
C THR A 543 16.97 -18.96 -5.20
N ASN A 544 15.85 -19.71 -5.17
CA ASN A 544 15.66 -20.88 -6.02
C ASN A 544 15.36 -20.52 -7.49
N LEU A 545 14.94 -19.28 -7.76
CA LEU A 545 14.62 -18.85 -9.13
C LEU A 545 15.87 -18.86 -10.00
N ARG A 546 17.00 -18.42 -9.46
CA ARG A 546 18.31 -18.45 -10.11
C ARG A 546 18.66 -19.85 -10.62
N GLU A 547 18.62 -20.86 -9.75
CA GLU A 547 18.94 -22.24 -10.12
C GLU A 547 17.96 -22.80 -11.16
N SER A 548 16.69 -22.41 -11.06
CA SER A 548 15.67 -22.80 -12.04
C SER A 548 15.92 -22.21 -13.43
N ILE A 549 16.45 -20.99 -13.50
CA ILE A 549 16.85 -20.34 -14.76
C ILE A 549 18.09 -20.99 -15.38
N LEU A 550 19.00 -21.53 -14.56
CA LEU A 550 20.15 -22.31 -15.03
C LEU A 550 19.79 -23.72 -15.52
N GLY A 551 18.50 -24.11 -15.41
CA GLY A 551 18.00 -25.43 -15.82
C GLY A 551 18.28 -26.55 -14.80
N ASN A 552 18.63 -26.21 -13.55
CA ASN A 552 18.92 -27.18 -12.48
C ASN A 552 17.64 -27.60 -11.72
#